data_AF-A0A2N2NAL9-F1
#
_entry.id   AF-A0A2N2NAL9-F1
#
_cell.length_a   1.000
_cell.length_b   1.000
_cell.length_c   1.000
_cell.angle_alpha   90.00
_cell.angle_beta   90.00
_cell.angle_gamma   90.00
#
_symmetry.space_group_name_H-M   'P 1'
#
loop_
_entity.id
_entity.type
_entity.pdbx_description
1 polymer ?
#
loop_
_entity_poly.entity_id
_entity_poly.type
_entity_poly.pdbx_seq_one_letter_code
_entity_poly.pdbx_strand_id
1 'polypeptide(L)'
;MQTSKRINRMALISFILGLIALLSLGLYWVLQTLIFSHNTDEFANRVILPIMDGSTTVRNFCALTALVSGIIALNQIKKAGQFEKGKLFAWIGIVLGSSWILFGIAVGFIFSLAKLLD
;
A
#
# COMPACT_ATOMS: atom_id res chain seq x y z
N MET A 1 25.02 -22.69 19.97
CA MET A 1 24.86 -21.24 19.74
C MET A 1 23.47 -21.02 19.13
N GLN A 2 22.49 -20.57 19.91
CA GLN A 2 21.13 -20.33 19.42
C GLN A 2 21.15 -19.11 18.49
N THR A 3 21.25 -19.35 17.18
CA THR A 3 21.02 -18.30 16.19
C THR A 3 19.53 -17.98 16.21
N SER A 4 19.17 -16.97 17.00
CA SER A 4 17.85 -16.35 16.97
C SER A 4 17.45 -16.15 15.51
N LYS A 5 16.33 -16.74 15.09
CA LYS A 5 15.66 -16.56 13.80
C LYS A 5 15.21 -15.10 13.64
N ARG A 6 16.16 -14.17 13.64
CA ARG A 6 15.90 -12.73 13.62
C ARG A 6 15.44 -12.37 12.22
N ILE A 7 14.15 -12.11 12.08
CA ILE A 7 13.54 -11.65 10.83
C ILE A 7 14.20 -10.32 10.43
N ASN A 8 14.51 -10.15 9.14
CA ASN A 8 15.05 -8.89 8.63
C ASN A 8 14.05 -7.76 8.89
N ARG A 9 14.47 -6.72 9.63
CA ARG A 9 13.63 -5.56 9.97
C ARG A 9 13.05 -4.86 8.73
N MET A 10 13.82 -4.76 7.65
CA MET A 10 13.35 -4.14 6.40
C MET A 10 12.25 -4.95 5.73
N ALA A 11 12.34 -6.29 5.79
CA ALA A 11 11.29 -7.16 5.26
C ALA A 11 9.99 -7.02 6.05
N LEU A 12 10.10 -6.89 7.38
CA LEU A 12 8.94 -6.66 8.24
C LEU A 12 8.31 -5.28 8.00
N ILE A 13 9.13 -4.23 7.87
CA ILE A 13 8.66 -2.88 7.53
C ILE A 13 7.92 -2.89 6.18
N SER A 14 8.50 -3.52 5.17
CA SER A 14 7.88 -3.68 3.84
C SER A 14 6.51 -4.35 3.93
N PHE A 15 6.43 -5.45 4.68
CA PHE A 15 5.18 -6.17 4.89
C PHE A 15 4.13 -5.32 5.62
N ILE A 16 4.48 -4.68 6.73
CA ILE A 16 3.56 -3.85 7.52
C ILE A 16 3.05 -2.67 6.68
N LEU A 17 3.93 -1.99 5.95
CA LEU A 17 3.54 -0.88 5.07
C LEU A 17 2.64 -1.34 3.93
N GLY A 18 2.91 -2.51 3.34
CA GLY A 18 2.03 -3.13 2.36
C GLY A 18 0.63 -3.41 2.92
N LEU A 19 0.55 -3.93 4.16
CA LEU A 19 -0.72 -4.14 4.85
C LEU A 19 -1.44 -2.83 5.18
N ILE A 20 -0.73 -1.79 5.64
CA ILE A 20 -1.33 -0.48 5.90
C ILE A 20 -1.91 0.11 4.61
N ALA A 21 -1.19 -0.01 3.48
CA ALA A 21 -1.71 0.43 2.19
C ALA A 21 -3.02 -0.31 1.81
N LEU A 22 -3.07 -1.62 2.05
CA LEU A 22 -4.28 -2.43 1.80
C LEU A 22 -5.44 -2.05 2.74
N LEU A 23 -5.18 -1.88 4.04
CA LEU A 23 -6.19 -1.48 5.02
C LEU A 23 -6.73 -0.07 4.74
N SER A 24 -5.85 0.84 4.33
CA SER A 24 -6.23 2.18 3.92
C SER A 24 -7.12 2.18 2.67
N LEU A 25 -6.85 1.29 1.70
CA LEU A 25 -7.77 1.06 0.58
C LEU A 25 -9.12 0.53 1.05
N GLY A 26 -9.13 -0.43 1.97
CA GLY A 26 -10.36 -0.95 2.57
C GLY A 26 -11.16 0.14 3.28
N LEU A 27 -10.50 0.98 4.06
CA LEU A 27 -11.12 2.13 4.73
C LEU A 27 -11.73 3.10 3.72
N TYR A 28 -11.03 3.41 2.63
CA TYR A 28 -11.56 4.28 1.58
C TYR A 28 -12.88 3.74 1.00
N TRP A 29 -12.94 2.45 0.69
CA TRP A 29 -14.15 1.81 0.16
C TRP A 29 -15.30 1.80 1.19
N VAL A 30 -15.01 1.50 2.46
CA VAL A 30 -16.02 1.55 3.52
C VAL A 30 -16.59 2.96 3.65
N LEU A 31 -15.73 3.99 3.69
CA LEU A 31 -16.17 5.38 3.78
C LEU A 31 -16.98 5.80 2.54
N GLN A 32 -16.58 5.37 1.34
CA GLN A 32 -17.34 5.60 0.11
C GLN A 32 -18.76 5.01 0.20
N THR A 33 -18.92 3.78 0.72
CA THR A 33 -20.26 3.17 0.88
C THR A 33 -21.14 3.91 1.88
N LEU A 34 -20.56 4.54 2.90
CA LEU A 34 -21.29 5.36 3.86
C LEU A 34 -21.80 6.67 3.23
N ILE A 35 -21.01 7.31 2.37
CA ILE A 35 -21.45 8.51 1.62
C ILE A 35 -22.66 8.19 0.75
N PHE A 36 -22.61 7.09 -0.02
CA PHE A 36 -23.74 6.70 -0.87
C PHE A 36 -25.02 6.36 -0.11
N SER A 37 -24.90 6.01 1.19
CA SER A 37 -26.04 5.60 2.03
C SER A 37 -26.64 6.77 2.82
N HIS A 38 -25.91 7.87 3.05
CA HIS A 38 -26.37 8.99 3.88
C HIS A 38 -26.31 10.31 3.10
N ASN A 39 -27.48 10.83 2.72
CA ASN A 39 -27.69 12.12 2.04
C ASN A 39 -27.37 13.37 2.91
N THR A 40 -26.53 13.25 3.95
CA THR A 40 -26.16 14.38 4.82
C THR A 40 -24.84 15.01 4.35
N ASP A 41 -24.96 15.97 3.44
CA ASP A 41 -23.84 16.69 2.81
C ASP A 41 -22.85 17.29 3.82
N GLU A 42 -23.30 17.76 4.98
CA GLU A 42 -22.43 18.40 5.96
C GLU A 42 -21.49 17.42 6.67
N PHE A 43 -21.99 16.24 7.05
CA PHE A 43 -21.16 15.21 7.70
C PHE A 43 -20.18 14.57 6.69
N ALA A 44 -20.65 14.31 5.47
CA ALA A 44 -19.80 13.83 4.39
C ALA A 44 -18.63 14.80 4.11
N ASN A 45 -18.92 16.09 3.98
CA ASN A 45 -17.92 17.10 3.65
C ASN A 45 -16.95 17.40 4.80
N ARG A 46 -17.40 17.41 6.06
CA ARG A 46 -16.55 17.78 7.20
C ARG A 46 -15.73 16.63 7.77
N VAL A 47 -16.20 15.40 7.63
CA VAL A 47 -15.61 14.23 8.30
C VAL A 47 -15.16 13.19 7.30
N ILE A 48 -16.04 12.76 6.39
CA ILE A 48 -15.75 11.61 5.54
C ILE A 48 -14.72 11.96 4.46
N LEU A 49 -14.91 13.05 3.71
CA LEU A 49 -13.99 13.45 2.64
C LEU A 49 -12.55 13.70 3.16
N PRO A 50 -12.32 14.44 4.25
CA PRO A 50 -10.96 14.60 4.79
C PRO A 50 -10.29 13.28 5.19
N ILE A 51 -11.05 12.34 5.77
CA ILE A 51 -10.51 11.01 6.14
C ILE A 51 -10.19 10.19 4.89
N MET A 52 -11.03 10.27 3.86
CA MET A 52 -10.76 9.62 2.57
C MET A 52 -9.48 10.17 1.92
N ASP A 53 -9.31 11.50 1.91
CA ASP A 53 -8.11 12.15 1.38
C ASP A 53 -6.86 11.77 2.18
N GLY A 54 -6.95 11.79 3.50
CA GLY A 54 -5.90 11.33 4.40
C GLY A 54 -5.54 9.86 4.14
N SER A 55 -6.54 9.01 4.00
CA SER A 55 -6.37 7.59 3.67
C SER A 55 -5.63 7.42 2.34
N THR A 56 -6.04 8.12 1.28
CA THR A 56 -5.38 8.01 -0.03
C THR A 56 -3.91 8.44 0.02
N THR A 57 -3.59 9.48 0.80
CA THR A 57 -2.21 9.96 1.01
C THR A 57 -1.37 8.91 1.75
N VAL A 58 -1.88 8.37 2.85
CA VAL A 58 -1.22 7.31 3.63
C VAL A 58 -0.97 6.09 2.76
N ARG A 59 -1.97 5.64 2.00
CA ARG A 59 -1.85 4.51 1.07
C ARG A 59 -0.73 4.71 0.06
N ASN A 60 -0.67 5.86 -0.59
CA ASN A 60 0.34 6.14 -1.62
C ASN A 60 1.75 6.12 -1.03
N PHE A 61 1.93 6.78 0.12
CA PHE A 61 3.21 6.77 0.83
C PHE A 61 3.61 5.36 1.28
N CYS A 62 2.68 4.60 1.88
CA CYS A 62 2.91 3.24 2.33
C CYS A 62 3.22 2.28 1.18
N ALA A 63 2.52 2.38 0.04
CA ALA A 63 2.78 1.53 -1.12
C ALA A 63 4.19 1.73 -1.69
N LEU A 64 4.63 2.99 -1.81
CA LEU A 64 5.97 3.31 -2.31
C LEU A 64 7.06 2.87 -1.32
N THR A 65 6.88 3.16 -0.03
CA THR A 65 7.84 2.77 1.00
C THR A 65 7.89 1.26 1.21
N ALA A 66 6.76 0.53 1.08
CA ALA A 66 6.72 -0.93 1.09
C ALA A 66 7.54 -1.54 -0.05
N LEU A 67 7.42 -0.99 -1.26
CA LEU A 67 8.19 -1.42 -2.43
C LEU A 67 9.70 -1.21 -2.22
N VAL A 68 10.11 0.00 -1.85
CA VAL A 68 11.53 0.35 -1.66
C VAL A 68 12.15 -0.48 -0.54
N SER A 69 11.49 -0.58 0.61
CA SER A 69 12.00 -1.37 1.75
C SER A 69 12.04 -2.86 1.45
N GLY A 70 11.10 -3.39 0.67
CA GLY A 70 11.08 -4.78 0.24
C GLY A 70 12.27 -5.11 -0.68
N ILE A 71 12.56 -4.25 -1.65
CA ILE A 71 13.72 -4.41 -2.55
C ILE A 71 15.03 -4.38 -1.75
N ILE A 72 15.18 -3.42 -0.82
CA ILE A 72 16.34 -3.32 0.07
C ILE A 72 16.47 -4.60 0.91
N ALA A 73 15.35 -5.10 1.47
CA ALA A 73 15.34 -6.32 2.27
C ALA A 73 15.79 -7.55 1.47
N LEU A 74 15.31 -7.72 0.24
CA LEU A 74 15.72 -8.82 -0.63
C LEU A 74 17.22 -8.75 -0.97
N ASN A 75 17.74 -7.55 -1.24
CA ASN A 75 19.17 -7.35 -1.47
C ASN A 75 20.02 -7.70 -0.24
N GLN A 76 19.57 -7.33 0.96
CA GLN A 76 20.24 -7.70 2.21
C GLN A 76 20.19 -9.21 2.46
N ILE A 77 19.05 -9.86 2.22
CA ILE A 77 18.89 -11.32 2.38
C ILE A 77 19.79 -12.07 1.40
N LYS A 78 19.89 -11.60 0.14
CA LYS A 78 20.79 -12.18 -0.87
C LYS A 78 22.26 -12.11 -0.42
N LYS A 79 22.67 -11.01 0.22
CA LYS A 79 24.04 -10.85 0.76
C LYS A 79 24.30 -11.67 2.02
N ALA A 80 23.29 -11.89 2.85
CA ALA A 80 23.43 -12.53 4.18
C ALA A 80 23.30 -14.06 4.18
N GLY A 81 23.17 -14.69 3.01
CA GLY A 81 23.29 -16.14 2.87
C GLY A 81 22.02 -16.94 3.10
N GLN A 82 21.23 -16.75 4.18
CA GLN A 82 20.01 -17.54 4.43
C GLN A 82 18.98 -16.87 5.36
N PHE A 83 17.84 -16.41 4.82
CA PHE A 83 16.63 -16.07 5.60
C PHE A 83 15.35 -16.29 4.78
N GLU A 84 14.78 -17.50 4.82
CA GLU A 84 13.57 -17.85 4.05
C GLU A 84 12.32 -17.04 4.45
N LYS A 85 12.06 -16.88 5.76
CA LYS A 85 10.87 -16.15 6.24
C LYS A 85 10.92 -14.66 5.91
N GLY A 86 12.10 -14.04 5.98
CA GLY A 86 12.27 -12.62 5.62
C GLY A 86 12.04 -12.38 4.13
N LYS A 87 12.36 -13.37 3.28
CA LYS A 87 12.15 -13.28 1.84
C LYS A 87 10.66 -13.24 1.51
N LEU A 88 9.85 -14.07 2.15
CA LEU A 88 8.40 -14.09 1.95
C LEU A 88 7.75 -12.74 2.31
N PHE A 89 8.07 -12.18 3.49
CA PHE A 89 7.52 -10.89 3.93
C PHE A 89 7.89 -9.74 2.98
N ALA A 90 9.14 -9.69 2.52
CA ALA A 90 9.57 -8.68 1.56
C ALA A 90 8.81 -8.81 0.23
N TRP A 91 8.59 -10.03 -0.28
CA TRP A 91 7.81 -10.25 -1.49
C TRP A 91 6.35 -9.84 -1.34
N ILE A 92 5.71 -10.18 -0.21
CA ILE A 92 4.32 -9.76 0.03
C ILE A 92 4.22 -8.23 0.03
N GLY A 93 5.12 -7.54 0.74
CA GLY A 93 5.15 -6.07 0.75
C GLY A 93 5.37 -5.46 -0.65
N ILE A 94 6.27 -6.03 -1.45
CA ILE A 94 6.49 -5.64 -2.85
C ILE A 94 5.23 -5.84 -3.69
N VAL A 95 4.59 -7.01 -3.62
CA VAL A 95 3.39 -7.30 -4.40
C VAL A 95 2.27 -6.33 -4.03
N LEU A 96 2.03 -6.10 -2.74
CA LEU A 96 1.01 -5.15 -2.27
C LEU A 96 1.29 -3.72 -2.76
N GLY A 97 2.53 -3.24 -2.61
CA GLY A 97 2.91 -1.89 -3.05
C GLY A 97 2.88 -1.71 -4.57
N SER A 98 3.45 -2.66 -5.32
CA SER A 98 3.52 -2.60 -6.79
C SER A 98 2.15 -2.73 -7.45
N SER A 99 1.27 -3.58 -6.92
CA SER A 99 -0.10 -3.72 -7.45
C SER A 99 -0.85 -2.39 -7.39
N TRP A 100 -0.71 -1.65 -6.30
CA TRP A 100 -1.34 -0.33 -6.16
C TRP A 100 -0.74 0.70 -7.13
N ILE A 101 0.58 0.74 -7.26
CA ILE A 101 1.26 1.66 -8.18
C ILE A 101 0.84 1.40 -9.63
N LEU A 102 0.83 0.12 -10.04
CA LEU A 102 0.41 -0.28 -11.38
C LEU A 102 -1.06 0.07 -11.64
N PHE A 103 -1.93 -0.14 -10.65
CA PHE A 103 -3.33 0.26 -10.74
C PHE A 103 -3.47 1.77 -10.94
N GLY A 104 -2.76 2.58 -10.16
CA GLY A 104 -2.78 4.05 -10.31
C GLY A 104 -2.31 4.52 -11.69
N ILE A 105 -1.25 3.90 -12.23
CA ILE A 105 -0.76 4.19 -13.58
C ILE A 105 -1.81 3.80 -14.63
N ALA A 106 -2.41 2.62 -14.51
CA ALA A 106 -3.43 2.14 -15.44
C ALA A 106 -4.65 3.07 -15.48
N VAL A 107 -5.15 3.48 -14.31
CA VAL A 107 -6.25 4.46 -14.21
C VAL A 107 -5.86 5.78 -14.87
N GLY A 108 -4.69 6.34 -14.54
CA GLY A 108 -4.22 7.59 -15.14
C GLY A 108 -4.09 7.52 -16.67
N PHE A 109 -3.63 6.37 -17.19
CA PHE A 109 -3.55 6.13 -18.63
C PHE A 109 -4.94 6.09 -19.28
N ILE A 110 -5.90 5.38 -18.68
CA ILE A 110 -7.28 5.30 -19.18
C ILE A 110 -7.92 6.70 -19.25
N PHE A 111 -7.79 7.51 -18.20
CA PHE A 111 -8.34 8.88 -18.20
C PHE A 111 -7.67 9.79 -19.23
N SER A 112 -6.35 9.66 -19.42
CA SER A 112 -5.64 10.43 -20.43
C SER A 112 -6.06 10.04 -21.85
N LEU A 113 -6.28 8.75 -22.08
CA LEU A 113 -6.75 8.22 -23.35
C LEU A 113 -8.20 8.64 -23.65
N ALA A 114 -9.07 8.60 -22.63
CA ALA A 114 -10.44 9.09 -22.74
C ALA A 114 -10.48 10.56 -23.15
N LYS A 115 -9.69 11.42 -22.49
CA LYS A 115 -9.59 12.85 -22.82
C LYS A 115 -9.08 13.13 -24.23
N LEU A 116 -8.30 12.22 -24.82
CA LEU A 116 -7.77 12.38 -26.17
C LEU A 116 -8.75 11.91 -27.26
N LEU A 117 -9.73 11.08 -26.87
CA LEU A 117 -10.77 10.56 -27.76
C LEU A 117 -12.05 11.41 -27.75
N ASP A 118 -12.25 12.25 -26.72
CA ASP A 118 -13.27 13.32 -26.66
C ASP A 118 -12.83 14.55 -27.46
#